data_AF-K9Z0K8-F1
#
_entry.id   AF-K9Z0K8-F1
#
_cell.length_a   1.000
_cell.length_b   1.000
_cell.length_c   1.000
_cell.angle_alpha   90.00
_cell.angle_beta   90.00
_cell.angle_gamma   90.00
#
_symmetry.space_group_name_H-M   'P 1'
#
loop_
_entity.id
_entity.type
_entity.pdbx_description
1 polymer ?
#
loop_
_entity_poly.entity_id
_entity_poly.type
_entity_poly.pdbx_seq_one_letter_code
_entity_poly.pdbx_strand_id
1 'polypeptide(L)' 'MTILFQLALGALVFLSFIMVIGVPVAYASNQNWEQSKNLIFVGSGAWLILVVAVGILNFFVV' A
#
# COMPACT_ATOMS: atom_id res chain seq x y z
N MET A 1 -17.61 -9.24 9.02
CA MET A 1 -16.68 -8.31 8.34
C MET A 1 -15.32 -8.19 9.02
N THR A 2 -15.19 -8.63 10.27
CA THR A 2 -13.95 -8.53 11.06
C THR A 2 -12.73 -9.18 10.41
N ILE A 3 -12.84 -10.40 9.86
CA ILE A 3 -11.69 -11.07 9.22
C ILE A 3 -11.21 -10.31 7.98
N LEU A 4 -12.14 -9.81 7.15
CA LEU A 4 -11.80 -9.00 5.97
C LEU A 4 -11.15 -7.68 6.37
N PHE A 5 -11.68 -7.01 7.40
CA PHE A 5 -11.10 -5.79 7.94
C PHE A 5 -9.67 -6.01 8.46
N GLN A 6 -9.45 -7.06 9.26
CA GLN A 6 -8.13 -7.37 9.82
C GLN A 6 -7.11 -7.71 8.72
N LEU A 7 -7.50 -8.50 7.72
CA LEU A 7 -6.63 -8.81 6.59
C LEU A 7 -6.32 -7.56 5.75
N ALA A 8 -7.32 -6.73 5.45
CA ALA A 8 -7.11 -5.49 4.70
C ALA A 8 -6.21 -4.51 5.45
N LEU A 9 -6.41 -4.35 6.77
CA LEU A 9 -5.57 -3.51 7.61
C LEU A 9 -4.13 -4.06 7.71
N GLY A 10 -3.97 -5.37 7.89
CA GLY A 10 -2.66 -6.02 7.89
C GLY A 10 -1.92 -5.84 6.57
N ALA A 11 -2.61 -6.01 5.44
CA ALA A 11 -2.08 -5.77 4.11
C ALA A 11 -1.67 -4.30 3.91
N LEU A 12 -2.49 -3.36 4.38
CA LEU A 12 -2.18 -1.92 4.33
C LEU A 12 -0.92 -1.59 5.11
N VAL A 13 -0.76 -2.13 6.33
CA VAL A 13 0.43 -1.95 7.16
C VAL A 13 1.68 -2.51 6.46
N PHE A 14 1.59 -3.74 5.94
CA PHE A 14 2.72 -4.38 5.26
C PHE A 14 3.13 -3.65 3.98
N LEU A 15 2.17 -3.28 3.14
CA LEU A 15 2.42 -2.49 1.93
C LEU A 15 3.02 -1.12 2.27
N SER A 16 2.53 -0.47 3.33
CA SER A 16 3.09 0.81 3.80
C SER A 16 4.55 0.66 4.20
N PHE A 17 4.89 -0.40 4.93
CA PHE A 17 6.28 -0.65 5.33
C PHE A 17 7.20 -0.86 4.12
N ILE A 18 6.75 -1.63 3.12
CA ILE A 18 7.46 -1.80 1.85
C ILE A 18 7.65 -0.46 1.16
N MET A 19 6.60 0.35 1.02
CA MET A 19 6.64 1.63 0.31
C MET A 19 7.51 2.67 1.03
N VAL A 20 7.52 2.69 2.36
CA VAL A 20 8.37 3.58 3.18
C VAL A 20 9.85 3.35 2.90
N ILE A 21 10.27 2.12 2.65
CA ILE A 21 11.66 1.78 2.33
C ILE A 21 11.90 1.88 0.82
N GLY A 22 11.01 1.28 0.02
CA GLY A 22 11.18 1.12 -1.42
C GLY A 22 11.13 2.43 -2.19
N VAL A 23 10.28 3.38 -1.79
CA VAL A 23 10.12 4.67 -2.50
C VAL A 23 11.39 5.53 -2.41
N PRO A 24 11.97 5.80 -1.22
CA PRO A 24 13.24 6.54 -1.13
C PRO A 24 14.39 5.84 -1.85
N VAL A 25 14.50 4.51 -1.70
CA VAL A 25 15.55 3.72 -2.36
C VAL A 25 15.44 3.84 -3.88
N ALA A 26 14.23 3.70 -4.43
CA ALA A 26 13.97 3.85 -5.86
C ALA A 26 14.28 5.26 -6.37
N TYR A 27 13.92 6.31 -5.62
CA TYR A 27 14.23 7.69 -6.01
C TYR A 27 15.73 7.99 -6.01
N ALA A 28 16.52 7.34 -5.15
CA ALA A 28 17.96 7.51 -5.09
C ALA A 28 18.74 6.57 -6.04
N SER A 29 18.08 5.58 -6.65
CA SER A 29 18.73 4.57 -7.49
C SER A 29 18.90 5.07 -8.93
N ASN A 30 20.13 5.01 -9.44
CA ASN A 30 20.46 5.43 -10.81
C ASN A 30 20.16 4.37 -11.89
N GLN A 31 19.68 3.18 -11.49
CA GLN A 31 19.34 2.08 -12.37
C GLN A 31 17.87 1.70 -12.22
N ASN A 32 17.26 1.21 -13.30
CA ASN A 32 15.88 0.70 -13.33
C ASN A 32 14.77 1.69 -12.94
N TRP A 33 15.01 2.99 -13.08
CA TRP A 33 14.03 4.04 -12.76
C TRP A 33 12.65 3.80 -13.40
N GLU A 34 12.58 3.48 -14.70
CA GLU A 34 11.29 3.27 -15.38
C GLU A 34 10.47 2.12 -14.78
N GLN A 35 11.13 1.03 -14.38
CA GLN A 35 10.47 -0.09 -13.71
C GLN A 35 10.03 0.31 -12.30
N SER A 36 10.92 0.95 -11.53
CA SER A 36 10.61 1.40 -10.16
C SER A 36 9.47 2.42 -10.14
N LYS A 37 9.43 3.35 -11.09
CA LYS A 37 8.35 4.34 -11.24
C LYS A 37 7.00 3.68 -11.44
N ASN A 38 6.93 2.64 -12.28
CA ASN A 38 5.70 1.88 -12.48
C ASN A 38 5.28 1.16 -11.18
N LEU A 39 6.22 0.49 -10.51
CA LEU A 39 5.95 -0.17 -9.22
C LEU A 39 5.48 0.81 -8.15
N ILE A 40 6.05 2.01 -8.06
CA ILE A 40 5.61 3.07 -7.14
C ILE A 40 4.18 3.51 -7.48
N PHE A 41 3.85 3.67 -8.76
CA PHE A 41 2.51 4.07 -9.18
C PHE A 41 1.46 3.01 -8.82
N VAL A 42 1.73 1.75 -9.15
CA VAL A 42 0.86 0.61 -8.79
C VAL A 42 0.75 0.48 -7.27
N GLY A 43 1.87 0.56 -6.55
CA GLY A 43 1.90 0.51 -5.08
C GLY A 43 1.09 1.63 -4.44
N SER A 44 1.16 2.85 -4.97
CA SER A 44 0.39 4.00 -4.50
C SER A 44 -1.11 3.82 -4.74
N GLY A 45 -1.49 3.30 -5.92
CA GLY A 45 -2.88 2.98 -6.23
C GLY A 45 -3.43 1.89 -5.31
N ALA A 46 -2.69 0.80 -5.13
CA ALA A 46 -3.06 -0.29 -4.22
C ALA A 46 -3.19 0.20 -2.76
N TRP A 47 -2.27 1.06 -2.31
CA TRP A 47 -2.33 1.67 -0.98
C TRP A 47 -3.61 2.50 -0.79
N LEU A 48 -3.95 3.35 -1.76
CA LEU A 48 -5.15 4.19 -1.68
C LEU A 48 -6.43 3.33 -1.65
N ILE A 49 -6.50 2.29 -2.50
CA ILE A 49 -7.62 1.35 -2.51
C ILE A 49 -7.76 0.67 -1.14
N LEU A 50 -6.66 0.23 -0.53
CA LEU A 50 -6.67 -0.39 0.79
C LEU A 50 -7.14 0.58 1.88
N VAL A 51 -6.72 1.84 1.86
CA VAL A 51 -7.20 2.86 2.80
C VAL A 51 -8.72 3.04 2.71
N VAL A 52 -9.24 3.20 1.48
CA VAL A 52 -10.69 3.34 1.26
C VAL A 52 -11.43 2.08 1.70
N ALA A 53 -10.92 0.89 1.36
CA ALA A 53 -11.50 -0.38 1.75
C ALA A 53 -11.56 -0.54 3.28
N VAL A 54 -10.47 -0.25 3.99
CA VAL A 54 -10.43 -0.29 5.47
C VAL A 54 -11.42 0.71 6.07
N GLY A 55 -11.49 1.93 5.53
CA GLY A 55 -12.44 2.95 5.95
C GLY A 55 -13.91 2.52 5.79
N ILE A 56 -14.24 1.89 4.66
CA ILE A 56 -15.59 1.34 4.42
C ILE A 56 -15.87 0.15 5.35
N LEU A 57 -14.92 -0.78 5.48
CA LEU A 57 -15.07 -1.97 6.31
C LEU A 57 -15.24 -1.63 7.80
N ASN A 58 -14.72 -0.49 8.25
CA ASN A 58 -14.87 0.01 9.62
C ASN A 58 -16.35 0.10 10.05
N PHE A 59 -17.25 0.57 9.17
CA PHE A 59 -18.69 0.70 9.45
C PHE A 59 -19.42 -0.63 9.71
N PHE A 60 -18.77 -1.76 9.43
CA PHE A 60 -19.34 -3.10 9.62
C PHE A 60 -18.66 -3.87 10.76
N VAL A 61 -17.74 -3.25 11.48
CA VAL A 61 -16.96 -3.89 12.55
C VAL A 61 -17.04 -3.09 13.85
N VAL A 62 -17.13 -1.76 13.78
CA VAL A 62 -17.33 -0.85 14.91
C VAL A 62 -18.80 -0.42 14.93
#